data_AF-A0A7M3X429-F1
#
_entry.id   AF-A0A7M3X429-F1
#
_cell.length_a   1.000
_cell.length_b   1.000
_cell.length_c   1.000
_cell.angle_alpha   90.00
_cell.angle_beta   90.00
_cell.angle_gamma   90.00
#
_symmetry.space_group_name_H-M   'P 1'
#
loop_
_entity.id
_entity.type
_entity.pdbx_description
1 polymer ?
#
loop_
_entity_poly.entity_id
_entity_poly.type
_entity_poly.pdbx_seq_one_letter_code
_entity_poly.pdbx_strand_id
1 'polypeptide(L)'
;GWMVRQHAMAGKFDRARANDLQLTSKQRAMLARGEDVQAADGSTLEAAWFRGGERAAISVLISGDTESKPPAWAADVSPTLLIHEATFLDEQQAKADEHQHSTATGAAASARAVGASVLALTHYSNRIKSSTGPQQEAAAEAEGLPVVALNDNDRIVINDDGGVDHLVWTKEGWTAASIPPNR
;
A
#
# COMPACT_ATOMS: atom_id res chain seq x y z
N GLY A 1 -14.58 -4.99 5.81
CA GLY A 1 -13.26 -4.82 5.19
C GLY A 1 -12.52 -6.13 5.03
N TRP A 2 -11.68 -6.21 4.00
CA TRP A 2 -10.79 -7.33 3.70
C TRP A 2 -9.34 -6.85 3.73
N MET A 3 -8.46 -7.64 4.32
CA MET A 3 -7.03 -7.37 4.35
C MET A 3 -6.29 -8.35 3.45
N VAL A 4 -5.49 -7.82 2.52
CA VAL A 4 -4.53 -8.61 1.73
C VAL A 4 -3.13 -8.25 2.21
N ARG A 5 -2.34 -9.23 2.64
CA ARG A 5 -0.99 -9.00 3.18
C ARG A 5 0.05 -9.86 2.46
N GLN A 6 1.21 -9.26 2.27
CA GLN A 6 2.45 -9.95 1.97
C GLN A 6 3.37 -9.77 3.17
N HIS A 7 3.79 -10.88 3.78
CA HIS A 7 4.77 -10.84 4.86
C HIS A 7 6.11 -10.31 4.36
N ALA A 8 6.91 -9.77 5.27
CA ALA A 8 8.29 -9.40 4.97
C ALA A 8 9.01 -10.61 4.36
N MET A 9 9.75 -10.35 3.28
CA MET A 9 10.49 -11.38 2.57
C MET A 9 11.94 -10.98 2.44
N ALA A 10 12.82 -11.97 2.45
CA ALA A 10 14.19 -11.78 1.99
C ALA A 10 14.19 -11.10 0.61
N GLY A 11 15.19 -10.24 0.41
CA GLY A 11 15.35 -9.53 -0.85
C GLY A 11 15.48 -10.45 -2.05
N LYS A 12 15.26 -9.91 -3.25
CA LYS A 12 15.35 -10.66 -4.49
C LYS A 12 16.72 -11.35 -4.59
N PHE A 13 16.72 -12.62 -4.97
CA PHE A 13 17.96 -13.37 -5.18
C PHE A 13 18.66 -12.91 -6.46
N ASP A 14 19.95 -12.60 -6.36
CA ASP A 14 20.80 -12.19 -7.48
C ASP A 14 21.17 -13.40 -8.34
N ARG A 15 20.26 -13.75 -9.26
CA ARG A 15 20.45 -14.87 -10.20
C ARG A 15 21.58 -14.62 -11.19
N ALA A 16 21.85 -13.36 -11.52
CA ALA A 16 22.90 -13.00 -12.46
C ALA A 16 24.27 -13.32 -11.85
N ARG A 17 24.54 -12.83 -10.64
CA ARG A 17 25.75 -13.18 -9.89
C ARG A 17 25.94 -14.67 -9.70
N ALA A 18 24.86 -15.39 -9.38
CA ALA A 18 24.92 -16.84 -9.24
C ALA A 18 25.23 -17.58 -10.57
N ASN A 19 24.82 -17.01 -11.72
CA ASN A 19 25.19 -17.52 -13.04
C ASN A 19 26.65 -17.24 -13.35
N ASP A 20 27.14 -16.03 -13.07
CA ASP A 20 28.52 -15.63 -13.34
C ASP A 20 29.52 -16.49 -12.55
N LEU A 21 29.16 -16.86 -11.32
CA LEU A 21 29.92 -17.79 -10.48
C LEU A 21 29.66 -19.28 -10.78
N GLN A 22 28.86 -19.58 -11.82
CA GLN A 22 28.55 -20.94 -12.26
C GLN A 22 28.02 -21.86 -11.15
N LEU A 23 27.26 -21.29 -10.21
CA LEU A 23 26.78 -22.03 -9.05
C LEU A 23 25.79 -23.12 -9.44
N THR A 24 25.91 -24.28 -8.80
CA THR A 24 24.97 -25.40 -8.97
C THR A 24 23.59 -25.05 -8.39
N SER A 25 22.55 -25.77 -8.83
CA SER A 25 21.20 -25.63 -8.27
C SER A 25 21.16 -25.82 -6.75
N LYS A 26 22.00 -26.71 -6.21
CA LYS A 26 22.13 -26.93 -4.77
C LYS A 26 22.70 -25.70 -4.05
N GLN A 27 23.82 -25.17 -4.54
CA GLN A 27 24.46 -23.98 -3.94
C GLN A 27 23.53 -22.76 -4.01
N ARG A 28 22.83 -22.58 -5.13
CA ARG A 28 21.82 -21.52 -5.27
C ARG A 28 20.69 -21.64 -4.25
N ALA A 29 20.19 -22.85 -4.02
CA ALA A 29 19.13 -23.08 -3.05
C ALA A 29 19.59 -22.81 -1.61
N MET A 30 20.85 -23.13 -1.28
CA MET A 30 21.47 -22.82 0.02
C MET A 30 21.59 -21.30 0.22
N LEU A 31 22.24 -20.59 -0.71
CA LEU A 31 22.39 -19.13 -0.64
C LEU A 31 21.03 -18.41 -0.62
N ALA A 32 20.04 -18.94 -1.36
CA ALA A 32 18.68 -18.44 -1.29
C ALA A 32 18.10 -18.59 0.14
N ARG A 33 18.33 -19.70 0.85
CA ARG A 33 17.82 -19.86 2.22
C ARG A 33 18.61 -19.07 3.27
N GLY A 34 19.63 -18.31 2.88
CA GLY A 34 20.49 -17.59 3.82
C GLY A 34 21.65 -18.43 4.34
N GLU A 35 21.95 -19.57 3.71
CA GLU A 35 23.06 -20.44 4.09
C GLU A 35 24.30 -20.13 3.25
N ASP A 36 25.42 -19.85 3.91
CA ASP A 36 26.70 -19.63 3.24
C ASP A 36 27.23 -20.90 2.57
N VAL A 37 27.96 -20.74 1.48
CA VAL A 37 28.47 -21.85 0.67
C VAL A 37 29.99 -21.76 0.55
N GLN A 38 30.69 -22.88 0.77
CA GLN A 38 32.10 -22.99 0.45
C GLN A 38 32.29 -23.17 -1.07
N ALA A 39 33.08 -22.29 -1.68
CA ALA A 39 33.46 -22.37 -3.08
C ALA A 39 34.60 -23.36 -3.30
N ALA A 40 34.82 -23.74 -4.57
CA ALA A 40 35.83 -24.73 -4.93
C ALA A 40 37.28 -24.24 -4.69
N ASP A 41 37.49 -22.92 -4.64
CA ASP A 41 38.76 -22.28 -4.34
C ASP A 41 39.03 -22.10 -2.84
N GLY A 42 38.12 -22.59 -1.98
CA GLY A 42 38.21 -22.46 -0.52
C GLY A 42 37.69 -21.13 0.03
N SER A 43 37.18 -20.23 -0.82
CA SER A 43 36.51 -19.02 -0.36
C SER A 43 35.09 -19.30 0.13
N THR A 44 34.57 -18.44 1.02
CA THR A 44 33.18 -18.51 1.49
C THR A 44 32.33 -17.53 0.69
N LEU A 45 31.25 -18.04 0.10
CA LEU A 45 30.21 -17.25 -0.52
C LEU A 45 29.13 -16.94 0.53
N GLU A 46 29.11 -15.69 0.99
CA GLU A 46 28.11 -15.22 1.94
C GLU A 46 26.73 -15.12 1.28
N ALA A 47 25.71 -15.73 1.88
CA ALA A 47 24.35 -15.70 1.35
C ALA A 47 23.78 -14.30 1.22
N ALA A 48 24.17 -13.40 2.13
CA ALA A 48 23.80 -11.98 2.11
C ALA A 48 24.22 -11.28 0.81
N TRP A 49 25.34 -11.68 0.20
CA TRP A 49 25.80 -11.09 -1.07
C TRP A 49 24.91 -11.44 -2.26
N PHE A 50 24.07 -12.49 -2.15
CA PHE A 50 23.16 -12.92 -3.20
C PHE A 50 21.72 -12.44 -2.95
N ARG A 51 21.49 -11.63 -1.92
CA ARG A 51 20.18 -11.11 -1.58
C ARG A 51 20.19 -9.58 -1.72
N GLY A 52 19.15 -9.05 -2.38
CA GLY A 52 18.84 -7.62 -2.29
C GLY A 52 18.42 -7.23 -0.87
N GLY A 53 18.13 -5.95 -0.64
CA GLY A 53 17.58 -5.46 0.62
C GLY A 53 16.29 -6.20 1.02
N GLU A 54 16.01 -6.25 2.32
CA GLU A 54 14.76 -6.82 2.83
C GLU A 54 13.55 -6.12 2.19
N ARG A 55 12.55 -6.91 1.80
CA ARG A 55 11.29 -6.39 1.30
C ARG A 55 10.33 -6.24 2.47
N ALA A 56 9.84 -5.03 2.66
CA ALA A 56 8.97 -4.71 3.77
C ALA A 56 7.70 -5.56 3.72
N ALA A 57 7.08 -5.80 4.88
CA ALA A 57 5.73 -6.30 4.90
C ALA A 57 4.82 -5.23 4.28
N ILE A 58 4.03 -5.61 3.29
CA ILE A 58 3.08 -4.71 2.62
C ILE A 58 1.67 -5.24 2.78
N SER A 59 0.71 -4.35 2.97
CA SER A 59 -0.69 -4.75 3.10
C SER A 59 -1.69 -3.70 2.63
N VAL A 60 -2.79 -4.19 2.07
CA VAL A 60 -3.94 -3.39 1.65
C VAL A 60 -5.15 -3.77 2.49
N LEU A 61 -5.72 -2.79 3.17
CA LEU A 61 -7.05 -2.89 3.77
C LEU A 61 -8.07 -2.29 2.80
N ILE A 62 -9.06 -3.07 2.39
CA ILE A 62 -10.17 -2.63 1.54
C ILE A 62 -11.41 -2.55 2.42
N SER A 63 -11.99 -1.36 2.57
CA SER A 63 -13.08 -1.13 3.52
C SER A 63 -14.34 -1.96 3.21
N GLY A 64 -14.72 -2.00 1.93
CA GLY A 64 -16.12 -2.19 1.54
C GLY A 64 -16.96 -0.97 1.93
N ASP A 65 -18.27 -1.09 1.89
CA ASP A 65 -19.17 -0.05 2.41
C ASP A 65 -19.22 -0.17 3.94
N THR A 66 -19.07 0.96 4.64
CA THR A 66 -18.96 0.99 6.10
C THR A 66 -19.16 2.39 6.66
N GLU A 67 -19.70 2.45 7.88
CA GLU A 67 -19.59 3.61 8.75
C GLU A 67 -18.12 3.92 9.10
N SER A 68 -17.87 5.14 9.55
CA SER A 68 -16.52 5.60 9.91
C SER A 68 -16.05 4.98 11.23
N LYS A 69 -14.76 4.62 11.29
CA LYS A 69 -14.12 3.97 12.44
C LYS A 69 -14.89 2.73 12.92
N PRO A 70 -15.11 1.74 12.03
CA PRO A 70 -15.86 0.55 12.40
C PRO A 70 -15.17 -0.17 13.58
N PRO A 71 -15.90 -0.62 14.61
CA PRO A 71 -15.31 -1.18 15.84
C PRO A 71 -14.38 -2.39 15.62
N ALA A 72 -14.55 -3.09 14.50
CA ALA A 72 -13.74 -4.25 14.13
C ALA A 72 -12.31 -3.88 13.70
N TRP A 73 -12.02 -2.61 13.46
CA TRP A 73 -10.70 -2.16 13.00
C TRP A 73 -9.88 -1.69 14.20
N ALA A 74 -9.08 -2.62 14.72
CA ALA A 74 -8.17 -2.35 15.82
C ALA A 74 -6.96 -1.50 15.38
N ALA A 75 -6.32 -0.84 16.35
CA ALA A 75 -5.17 0.04 16.10
C ALA A 75 -3.89 -0.69 15.64
N ASP A 76 -3.84 -2.03 15.74
CA ASP A 76 -2.70 -2.87 15.37
C ASP A 76 -2.73 -3.36 13.91
N VAL A 77 -3.70 -2.87 13.12
CA VAL A 77 -3.85 -3.27 11.72
C VAL A 77 -2.79 -2.61 10.83
N SER A 78 -2.50 -1.33 11.01
CA SER A 78 -1.44 -0.54 10.35
C SER A 78 -1.16 -0.90 8.87
N PRO A 79 -2.14 -0.74 7.97
CA PRO A 79 -1.95 -1.09 6.57
C PRO A 79 -1.05 -0.11 5.82
N THR A 80 -0.24 -0.59 4.87
CA THR A 80 0.45 0.27 3.91
C THR A 80 -0.53 1.15 3.14
N LEU A 81 -1.67 0.58 2.73
CA LEU A 81 -2.72 1.28 2.02
C LEU A 81 -4.08 0.93 2.61
N LEU A 82 -4.86 1.95 2.95
CA LEU A 82 -6.29 1.82 3.18
C LEU A 82 -7.06 2.34 1.96
N ILE A 83 -7.82 1.47 1.30
CA ILE A 83 -8.83 1.85 0.32
C ILE A 83 -10.16 1.98 1.06
N HIS A 84 -10.70 3.20 1.14
CA HIS A 84 -11.89 3.50 1.91
C HIS A 84 -12.99 4.13 1.06
N GLU A 85 -14.24 3.77 1.33
CA GLU A 85 -15.38 4.49 0.78
C GLU A 85 -15.49 5.92 1.34
N ALA A 86 -15.95 6.84 0.52
CA ALA A 86 -16.25 8.22 0.89
C ALA A 86 -17.54 8.64 0.17
N THR A 87 -18.62 7.91 0.45
CA THR A 87 -19.92 8.11 -0.21
C THR A 87 -20.41 9.55 -0.06
N PHE A 88 -20.11 10.17 1.08
CA PHE A 88 -20.61 11.49 1.45
C PHE A 88 -19.48 12.51 1.69
N LEU A 89 -19.84 13.80 1.60
CA LEU A 89 -19.02 14.90 2.13
C LEU A 89 -19.36 15.16 3.60
N ASP A 90 -18.49 15.87 4.31
CA ASP A 90 -18.62 16.14 5.75
C ASP A 90 -19.98 16.76 6.13
N GLU A 91 -20.50 17.68 5.31
CA GLU A 91 -21.80 18.32 5.51
C GLU A 91 -22.99 17.33 5.55
N GLN A 92 -22.78 16.09 5.09
CA GLN A 92 -23.79 15.03 5.01
C GLN A 92 -23.56 13.91 6.04
N GLN A 93 -22.79 14.15 7.11
CA GLN A 93 -22.49 13.17 8.15
C GLN A 93 -23.74 12.43 8.68
N ALA A 94 -24.83 13.15 8.95
CA ALA A 94 -26.07 12.53 9.43
C ALA A 94 -26.64 11.49 8.47
N LYS A 95 -26.49 11.70 7.15
CA LYS A 95 -26.91 10.72 6.13
C LYS A 95 -25.93 9.56 6.02
N ALA A 96 -24.65 9.82 6.21
CA ALA A 96 -23.64 8.78 6.26
C ALA A 96 -23.96 7.80 7.39
N ASP A 97 -24.24 8.32 8.60
CA ASP A 97 -24.62 7.52 9.76
C ASP A 97 -25.94 6.77 9.53
N GLU A 98 -26.97 7.44 9.00
CA GLU A 98 -28.27 6.83 8.69
C GLU A 98 -28.16 5.66 7.71
N HIS A 99 -27.28 5.77 6.71
CA HIS A 99 -27.10 4.76 5.67
C HIS A 99 -25.90 3.84 5.89
N GLN A 100 -25.24 3.93 7.05
CA GLN A 100 -24.06 3.12 7.41
C GLN A 100 -22.92 3.24 6.38
N HIS A 101 -22.71 4.46 5.88
CA HIS A 101 -21.65 4.84 4.98
C HIS A 101 -20.69 5.83 5.65
N SER A 102 -19.63 6.23 4.94
CA SER A 102 -18.64 7.18 5.44
C SER A 102 -18.63 8.49 4.68
N THR A 103 -18.27 9.55 5.40
CA THR A 103 -17.85 10.82 4.83
C THR A 103 -16.37 10.77 4.44
N ALA A 104 -15.91 11.71 3.62
CA ALA A 104 -14.49 11.84 3.29
C ALA A 104 -13.61 12.10 4.55
N THR A 105 -14.08 12.95 5.46
CA THR A 105 -13.44 13.19 6.78
C THR A 105 -13.49 11.94 7.65
N GLY A 106 -14.59 11.19 7.62
CA GLY A 106 -14.74 9.91 8.29
C GLY A 106 -13.77 8.82 7.80
N ALA A 107 -13.50 8.78 6.49
CA ALA A 107 -12.49 7.92 5.90
C ALA A 107 -11.08 8.29 6.39
N ALA A 108 -10.74 9.59 6.45
CA ALA A 108 -9.48 10.08 7.02
C ALA A 108 -9.33 9.70 8.51
N ALA A 109 -10.37 9.89 9.31
CA ALA A 109 -10.38 9.49 10.71
C ALA A 109 -10.20 7.97 10.89
N SER A 110 -10.79 7.17 10.00
CA SER A 110 -10.64 5.71 9.99
C SER A 110 -9.20 5.31 9.65
N ALA A 111 -8.59 5.95 8.65
CA ALA A 111 -7.21 5.71 8.25
C ALA A 111 -6.21 6.00 9.38
N ARG A 112 -6.42 7.12 10.09
CA ARG A 112 -5.62 7.49 11.27
C ARG A 112 -5.81 6.49 12.40
N ALA A 113 -7.05 6.07 12.68
CA ALA A 113 -7.35 5.13 13.76
C ALA A 113 -6.68 3.77 13.56
N VAL A 114 -6.57 3.29 12.32
CA VAL A 114 -5.88 2.02 12.01
C VAL A 114 -4.38 2.19 11.78
N GLY A 115 -3.85 3.42 11.79
CA GLY A 115 -2.44 3.69 11.50
C GLY A 115 -2.04 3.36 10.06
N ALA A 116 -2.89 3.68 9.08
CA ALA A 116 -2.57 3.48 7.67
C ALA A 116 -1.40 4.38 7.23
N SER A 117 -0.57 3.92 6.28
CA SER A 117 0.49 4.78 5.71
C SER A 117 -0.01 5.68 4.58
N VAL A 118 -1.04 5.27 3.85
CA VAL A 118 -1.69 6.03 2.77
C VAL A 118 -3.20 5.73 2.78
N LEU A 119 -4.02 6.75 2.54
CA LEU A 119 -5.46 6.63 2.31
C LEU A 119 -5.80 6.85 0.83
N ALA A 120 -6.56 5.93 0.24
CA ALA A 120 -7.15 6.05 -1.07
C ALA A 120 -8.68 6.07 -0.97
N LEU A 121 -9.30 7.16 -1.41
CA LEU A 121 -10.75 7.35 -1.39
C LEU A 121 -11.40 6.77 -2.65
N THR A 122 -12.57 6.17 -2.48
CA THR A 122 -13.41 5.65 -3.58
C THR A 122 -14.89 5.65 -3.21
N HIS A 123 -15.75 5.07 -4.05
CA HIS A 123 -17.18 4.86 -3.81
C HIS A 123 -17.93 6.15 -3.45
N TYR A 124 -17.83 7.16 -4.31
CA TYR A 124 -18.51 8.44 -4.11
C TYR A 124 -19.98 8.35 -4.53
N SER A 125 -20.85 9.08 -3.83
CA SER A 125 -22.22 9.28 -4.30
C SER A 125 -22.22 9.98 -5.67
N ASN A 126 -23.16 9.61 -6.56
CA ASN A 126 -23.37 10.26 -7.87
C ASN A 126 -23.61 11.78 -7.80
N ARG A 127 -23.88 12.31 -6.60
CA ARG A 127 -24.01 13.75 -6.34
C ARG A 127 -22.66 14.47 -6.38
N ILE A 128 -21.59 13.78 -6.00
CA ILE A 128 -20.21 14.28 -6.05
C ILE A 128 -19.74 14.20 -7.50
N LYS A 129 -19.55 15.36 -8.13
CA LYS A 129 -19.18 15.45 -9.56
C LYS A 129 -17.69 15.39 -9.81
N SER A 130 -16.89 15.52 -8.75
CA SER A 130 -15.44 15.51 -8.81
C SER A 130 -14.89 14.96 -7.51
N SER A 131 -13.89 14.09 -7.62
CA SER A 131 -13.19 13.49 -6.48
C SER A 131 -12.25 14.48 -5.76
N THR A 132 -12.03 15.68 -6.32
CA THR A 132 -11.25 16.75 -5.69
C THR A 132 -11.85 17.23 -4.37
N GLY A 133 -13.18 17.36 -4.28
CA GLY A 133 -13.87 17.80 -3.07
C GLY A 133 -13.64 16.85 -1.89
N PRO A 134 -13.99 15.55 -2.04
CA PRO A 134 -13.66 14.53 -1.04
C PRO A 134 -12.18 14.50 -0.66
N GLN A 135 -11.27 14.60 -1.64
CA GLN A 135 -9.84 14.58 -1.36
C GLN A 135 -9.41 15.75 -0.48
N GLN A 136 -9.92 16.96 -0.74
CA GLN A 136 -9.60 18.15 0.04
C GLN A 136 -10.11 18.04 1.48
N GLU A 137 -11.35 17.59 1.67
CA GLU A 137 -11.93 17.38 3.00
C GLU A 137 -11.15 16.34 3.81
N ALA A 138 -10.87 15.18 3.19
CA ALA A 138 -10.11 14.13 3.84
C ALA A 138 -8.68 14.58 4.15
N ALA A 139 -8.00 15.26 3.22
CA ALA A 139 -6.63 15.74 3.43
C ALA A 139 -6.53 16.77 4.56
N ALA A 140 -7.56 17.59 4.76
CA ALA A 140 -7.61 18.54 5.88
C ALA A 140 -7.69 17.84 7.25
N GLU A 141 -8.36 16.68 7.33
CA GLU A 141 -8.51 15.87 8.56
C GLU A 141 -7.40 14.82 8.76
N ALA A 142 -6.61 14.58 7.71
CA ALA A 142 -5.62 13.51 7.65
C ALA A 142 -4.35 13.75 8.50
N GLU A 143 -4.12 14.96 9.01
CA GLU A 143 -2.96 15.31 9.86
C GLU A 143 -1.60 14.89 9.24
N GLY A 144 -1.44 15.09 7.94
CA GLY A 144 -0.20 14.77 7.21
C GLY A 144 -0.16 13.36 6.63
N LEU A 145 -1.13 12.49 6.93
CA LEU A 145 -1.32 11.23 6.22
C LEU A 145 -1.58 11.51 4.73
N PRO A 146 -0.83 10.88 3.79
CA PRO A 146 -1.09 11.04 2.36
C PRO A 146 -2.48 10.55 1.97
N VAL A 147 -3.24 11.40 1.27
CA VAL A 147 -4.59 11.10 0.76
C VAL A 147 -4.64 11.25 -0.76
N VAL A 148 -5.13 10.20 -1.42
CA VAL A 148 -5.46 10.21 -2.85
C VAL A 148 -6.94 9.93 -3.09
N ALA A 149 -7.47 10.50 -4.16
CA ALA A 149 -8.82 10.24 -4.64
C ALA A 149 -8.74 9.40 -5.91
N LEU A 150 -9.30 8.20 -5.88
CA LEU A 150 -9.29 7.31 -7.04
C LEU A 150 -10.42 7.66 -8.02
N ASN A 151 -10.14 7.53 -9.31
CA ASN A 151 -11.11 7.59 -10.40
C ASN A 151 -11.08 6.30 -11.21
N ASP A 152 -12.04 6.13 -12.10
CA ASP A 152 -12.13 4.98 -12.99
C ASP A 152 -10.83 4.80 -13.78
N ASN A 153 -10.30 3.58 -13.78
CA ASN A 153 -9.06 3.14 -14.43
C ASN A 153 -7.76 3.60 -13.78
N ASP A 154 -7.79 4.29 -12.65
CA ASP A 154 -6.57 4.57 -11.88
C ASP A 154 -5.90 3.26 -11.41
N ARG A 155 -4.58 3.30 -11.23
CA ARG A 155 -3.80 2.21 -10.65
C ARG A 155 -3.12 2.68 -9.38
N ILE A 156 -3.20 1.86 -8.34
CA ILE A 156 -2.34 2.00 -7.16
C ILE A 156 -1.31 0.88 -7.19
N VAL A 157 -0.04 1.25 -7.08
CA VAL A 157 1.09 0.32 -7.04
C VAL A 157 1.73 0.43 -5.66
N ILE A 158 1.86 -0.71 -4.98
CA ILE A 158 2.63 -0.79 -3.73
C ILE A 158 3.95 -1.44 -4.06
N ASN A 159 5.03 -0.70 -3.83
CA ASN A 159 6.38 -1.09 -4.13
C ASN A 159 6.95 -2.03 -3.05
N ASP A 160 8.00 -2.77 -3.40
CA ASP A 160 8.65 -3.74 -2.51
C ASP A 160 9.27 -3.08 -1.24
N ASP A 161 9.49 -1.77 -1.26
CA ASP A 161 9.96 -0.95 -0.13
C ASP A 161 8.83 -0.37 0.72
N GLY A 162 7.57 -0.64 0.37
CA GLY A 162 6.38 -0.10 1.03
C GLY A 162 5.93 1.26 0.51
N GLY A 163 6.60 1.85 -0.48
CA GLY A 163 6.14 3.05 -1.17
C GLY A 163 4.83 2.78 -1.92
N VAL A 164 4.01 3.82 -2.07
CA VAL A 164 2.74 3.74 -2.82
C VAL A 164 2.76 4.77 -3.94
N ASP A 165 2.50 4.32 -5.16
CA ASP A 165 2.33 5.17 -6.33
C ASP A 165 0.87 5.16 -6.80
N HIS A 166 0.36 6.33 -7.18
CA HIS A 166 -0.93 6.49 -7.86
C HIS A 166 -0.68 6.85 -9.31
N LEU A 167 -1.15 6.01 -10.24
CA LEU A 167 -1.01 6.22 -11.67
C LEU A 167 -2.38 6.49 -12.28
N VAL A 168 -2.45 7.57 -13.05
CA VAL A 168 -3.66 8.00 -13.76
C VAL A 168 -3.44 7.79 -15.26
N TRP A 169 -4.46 7.29 -15.95
CA TRP A 169 -4.40 7.13 -17.40
C TRP A 169 -4.68 8.46 -18.11
N THR A 170 -3.79 8.83 -19.04
CA THR A 170 -3.91 9.98 -19.93
C THR A 170 -3.93 9.48 -21.38
N LYS A 171 -4.21 10.37 -22.34
CA LYS A 171 -4.19 9.98 -23.78
C LYS A 171 -2.79 9.55 -24.23
N GLU A 172 -1.77 9.99 -23.51
CA GLU A 172 -0.36 9.76 -23.75
C GLU A 172 0.19 8.56 -22.94
N GLY A 173 -0.62 7.93 -22.08
CA GLY A 173 -0.27 6.76 -21.27
C GLY A 173 -0.42 6.99 -19.76
N TRP A 174 0.27 6.17 -18.95
CA TRP A 174 0.25 6.26 -17.49
C TRP A 174 1.12 7.43 -16.99
N THR A 175 0.55 8.27 -16.14
CA THR A 175 1.28 9.36 -15.45
C THR A 175 1.14 9.20 -13.94
N ALA A 176 2.21 9.45 -13.19
CA ALA A 176 2.15 9.46 -11.73
C ALA A 176 1.37 10.69 -11.24
N ALA A 177 0.31 10.46 -10.47
CA ALA A 177 -0.31 11.47 -9.62
C ALA A 177 0.52 11.57 -8.34
N SER A 178 0.97 12.77 -7.99
CA SER A 178 1.86 12.99 -6.84
C SER A 178 1.22 12.49 -5.54
N ILE A 179 1.82 11.47 -4.94
CA ILE A 179 1.61 11.14 -3.52
C ILE A 179 2.72 11.86 -2.76
N PRO A 180 2.41 12.83 -1.88
CA PRO A 180 3.43 13.44 -1.03
C PRO A 180 4.10 12.33 -0.20
N PRO A 181 5.44 12.27 -0.15
CA PRO A 181 6.12 11.27 0.66
C PRO A 181 5.72 11.44 2.13
N ASN A 182 5.46 10.32 2.80
CA ASN A 182 5.24 10.28 4.24
C ASN A 182 6.56 10.74 4.90
N ARG A 183 6.56 11.93 5.52
CA ARG A 183 7.75 12.49 6.17
C ARG A 183 7.73 12.19 7.66
#